data_AF-A0A933HJC8-F1
#
_entry.id   AF-A0A933HJC8-F1
#
_cell.length_a   1.000
_cell.length_b   1.000
_cell.length_c   1.000
_cell.angle_alpha   90.00
_cell.angle_beta   90.00
_cell.angle_gamma   90.00
#
_symmetry.space_group_name_H-M   'P 1'
#
loop_
_entity.id
_entity.type
_entity.pdbx_description
1 polymer ?
#
loop_
_entity_poly.entity_id
_entity_poly.type
_entity_poly.pdbx_seq_one_letter_code
_entity_poly.pdbx_strand_id
1 'polypeptide(L)' 'MEKQHIGEYLVVDKRLAPEELEHALYIQCRRAQVGAKPLLGTLLVEMGWVSQEDVAFALEQQAHEYSLVEFTTRF' A
#
# COMPACT_ATOMS: atom_id res chain seq x y z
N MET A 1 -3.84 -10.55 13.74
CA MET A 1 -2.84 -9.69 13.09
C MET A 1 -3.61 -8.81 12.13
N GLU A 2 -3.53 -7.48 12.27
CA GLU A 2 -4.24 -6.57 11.37
C GLU A 2 -3.67 -6.67 9.95
N LYS A 3 -4.52 -6.58 8.94
CA LYS A 3 -4.13 -6.57 7.53
C LYS A 3 -3.24 -5.35 7.28
N GLN A 4 -1.94 -5.57 7.04
CA GLN A 4 -1.08 -4.47 6.62
C GLN A 4 -1.45 -4.01 5.21
N HIS A 5 -1.59 -2.70 5.03
CA HIS A 5 -1.82 -2.10 3.73
C HIS A 5 -0.51 -2.00 2.94
N ILE A 6 -0.58 -1.95 1.60
CA ILE A 6 0.63 -1.85 0.75
C ILE A 6 1.54 -0.67 1.12
N GLY A 7 0.95 0.43 1.62
CA GLY A 7 1.71 1.59 2.09
C GLY A 7 2.63 1.29 3.26
N GLU A 8 2.24 0.40 4.17
CA GLU A 8 3.05 0.02 5.33
C GLU A 8 4.27 -0.81 4.91
N TYR A 9 4.11 -1.75 3.97
CA TYR A 9 5.24 -2.50 3.42
C TYR A 9 6.25 -1.57 2.73
N LEU A 10 5.76 -0.57 1.99
CA LEU A 10 6.61 0.44 1.34
C LEU A 10 7.40 1.28 2.37
N VAL A 11 6.77 1.65 3.49
CA VAL A 11 7.43 2.40 4.58
C VAL A 11 8.43 1.54 5.34
N VAL A 12 8.06 0.31 5.69
CA VAL A 12 8.94 -0.64 6.42
C VAL A 12 10.20 -0.94 5.61
N ASP A 13 10.07 -1.13 4.29
CA ASP A 13 11.20 -1.36 3.38
C ASP A 13 11.95 -0.08 2.98
N LYS A 14 11.57 1.08 3.55
CA LYS A 14 12.16 2.41 3.29
C LYS A 14 12.09 2.87 1.83
N ARG A 15 11.11 2.36 1.09
CA ARG A 15 10.81 2.77 -0.29
C ARG A 15 9.89 3.98 -0.37
N LEU A 16 9.21 4.30 0.73
CA LEU A 16 8.29 5.43 0.86
C LEU A 16 8.48 6.07 2.24
N ALA A 17 8.53 7.40 2.31
CA ALA A 17 8.56 8.07 3.61
C ALA A 17 7.17 8.03 4.28
N PRO A 18 7.10 7.94 5.62
CA PRO A 18 5.82 7.97 6.34
C PRO A 18 4.97 9.21 5.99
N GLU A 19 5.59 10.36 5.83
CA GLU A 19 4.94 11.63 5.52
C GLU A 19 4.36 11.64 4.09
N GLU A 20 5.05 10.98 3.16
CA GLU A 20 4.57 10.78 1.78
C GLU A 20 3.36 9.84 1.78
N LEU A 21 3.39 8.76 2.56
CA LEU A 21 2.24 7.88 2.71
C LEU A 21 1.01 8.62 3.26
N GLU A 22 1.18 9.42 4.31
CA GLU A 22 0.10 10.22 4.90
C GLU A 22 -0.50 11.18 3.87
N HIS A 23 0.35 11.87 3.11
CA HIS A 23 -0.09 12.80 2.08
C HIS A 23 -0.84 12.08 0.93
N ALA A 24 -0.37 10.89 0.53
CA ALA A 24 -1.06 10.06 -0.47
C ALA A 24 -2.48 9.68 0.00
N LEU A 25 -2.61 9.24 1.25
CA LEU A 25 -3.88 8.86 1.86
C LEU A 25 -4.83 10.05 1.96
N TYR A 26 -4.32 11.23 2.32
CA TYR A 26 -5.10 12.46 2.31
C TYR A 26 -5.68 12.75 0.92
N ILE A 27 -4.86 12.70 -0.14
CA ILE A 27 -5.29 12.94 -1.51
C ILE A 27 -6.29 11.86 -1.97
N GLN A 28 -6.05 10.58 -1.66
CA GLN A 28 -6.95 9.48 -1.98
C GLN A 28 -8.33 9.69 -1.35
N CYS A 29 -8.38 10.09 -0.08
CA CYS A 29 -9.63 10.40 0.63
C CYS A 29 -10.36 11.59 0.01
N ARG A 30 -9.64 12.67 -0.32
CA ARG A 30 -10.21 13.86 -0.99
C ARG A 30 -10.80 13.52 -2.36
N ARG A 31 -10.11 12.69 -3.15
CA ARG A 31 -10.61 12.22 -4.46
C ARG A 31 -11.85 11.34 -4.30
N ALA A 32 -11.90 10.49 -3.26
CA ALA A 32 -13.07 9.65 -2.97
C ALA A 32 -14.33 10.46 -2.67
N GLN A 33 -14.20 11.61 -2.00
CA GLN A 33 -15.33 12.51 -1.71
C GLN A 33 -15.97 13.12 -2.96
N VAL A 34 -15.22 13.25 -4.05
CA VAL A 34 -15.71 13.76 -5.35
C VAL A 34 -16.03 12.65 -6.35
N GLY A 35 -16.12 11.40 -5.88
CA GLY A 35 -16.52 10.24 -6.68
C GLY A 35 -15.38 9.47 -7.36
N ALA A 36 -14.13 9.91 -7.23
CA ALA A 36 -12.96 9.23 -7.79
C ALA A 36 -12.33 8.29 -6.74
N LYS A 37 -12.16 7.01 -7.05
CA LYS A 37 -11.54 6.02 -6.14
C LYS A 37 -10.18 5.53 -6.68
N PRO A 38 -9.14 6.37 -6.69
CA PRO A 38 -7.83 5.93 -7.19
C PRO A 38 -7.24 4.87 -6.25
N LEU A 39 -6.52 3.91 -6.83
CA LEU A 39 -5.71 2.97 -6.06
C LEU A 39 -4.52 3.71 -5.46
N LEU A 40 -4.17 3.37 -4.21
CA LEU A 40 -3.07 4.04 -3.51
C LEU A 40 -1.75 3.86 -4.25
N GLY A 41 -1.45 2.64 -4.72
CA GLY A 41 -0.23 2.36 -5.48
C GLY A 41 -0.11 3.20 -6.76
N THR A 42 -1.21 3.38 -7.50
CA THR A 42 -1.24 4.25 -8.69
C THR A 42 -0.95 5.70 -8.32
N LEU A 43 -1.57 6.19 -7.26
CA LEU A 43 -1.37 7.56 -6.79
C LEU A 43 0.09 7.81 -6.39
N LEU A 44 0.71 6.87 -5.67
CA LEU A 44 2.11 6.97 -5.25
C LEU A 44 3.08 7.03 -6.45
N VAL A 45 2.81 6.26 -7.51
CA VAL A 45 3.57 6.31 -8.77
C VAL A 45 3.33 7.63 -9.52
N GLU A 46 2.08 8.10 -9.60
CA GLU A 46 1.73 9.40 -10.21
C GLU A 46 2.48 10.56 -9.56
N MET A 47 2.70 10.49 -8.24
CA MET A 47 3.42 11.51 -7.47
C MET A 47 4.94 11.35 -7.51
N GLY A 48 5.45 10.28 -8.11
CA GLY A 48 6.89 9.99 -8.23
C GLY A 48 7.56 9.57 -6.94
N TRP A 49 6.79 9.19 -5.90
CA TRP A 49 7.35 8.76 -4.61
C TRP A 49 7.79 7.31 -4.62
N VAL A 50 7.23 6.49 -5.51
CA VAL A 50 7.62 5.10 -5.73
C VAL A 50 7.57 4.74 -7.21
N SER A 51 8.28 3.68 -7.59
CA SER A 51 8.18 3.07 -8.92
C SER A 51 7.07 2.01 -8.99
N GLN A 52 6.74 1.55 -10.20
CA GLN A 52 5.81 0.42 -10.37
C GLN A 52 6.37 -0.88 -9.75
N GLU A 53 7.69 -1.04 -9.77
CA GLU A 53 8.38 -2.21 -9.20
C GLU A 53 8.24 -2.23 -7.67
N ASP A 54 8.33 -1.08 -7.03
CA ASP A 54 8.11 -0.94 -5.58
C ASP A 54 6.67 -1.33 -5.19
N VAL A 55 5.69 -0.90 -6.00
CA VAL A 55 4.28 -1.27 -5.78
C VAL A 55 4.07 -2.76 -5.98
N ALA A 56 4.68 -3.37 -7.00
CA ALA A 56 4.60 -4.80 -7.22
C ALA A 56 5.19 -5.59 -6.05
N PHE A 57 6.36 -5.19 -5.56
CA PHE A 57 6.98 -5.75 -4.36
C PHE A 57 6.03 -5.70 -3.16
N ALA A 58 5.43 -4.53 -2.86
CA ALA A 58 4.52 -4.39 -1.72
C ALA A 58 3.25 -5.26 -1.85
N LEU A 59 2.74 -5.45 -3.07
CA LEU A 59 1.61 -6.33 -3.35
C LEU A 59 1.97 -7.81 -3.16
N GLU A 60 3.17 -8.22 -3.57
CA GLU A 60 3.69 -9.58 -3.35
C GLU A 60 3.84 -9.87 -1.86
N GLN A 61 4.42 -8.93 -1.10
CA GLN A 61 4.57 -9.05 0.35
C GLN A 61 3.22 -9.21 1.04
N GLN A 62 2.24 -8.38 0.68
CA GLN A 62 0.88 -8.49 1.19
C GLN A 62 0.26 -9.85 0.86
N ALA A 63 0.39 -10.33 -0.39
CA ALA A 63 -0.17 -11.61 -0.82
C ALA A 63 0.49 -12.83 -0.15
N HIS A 64 1.81 -12.80 0.08
CA HIS A 64 2.52 -13.85 0.79
C HIS A 64 2.10 -13.95 2.26
N GLU A 65 1.89 -12.81 2.92
CA GLU A 65 1.40 -12.80 4.30
C GLU A 65 -0.01 -13.41 4.40
N TYR A 66 -0.89 -13.16 3.43
CA TYR A 66 -2.19 -13.85 3.33
C TYR A 66 -2.06 -15.37 3.28
N SER A 67 -1.14 -15.87 2.44
CA SER A 67 -0.93 -17.31 2.28
C SER A 67 -0.51 -17.95 3.61
N LEU A 68 0.49 -17.38 4.29
CA LEU A 68 0.99 -17.93 5.55
C LEU A 68 -0.04 -17.89 6.68
N VAL A 69 -0.90 -16.87 6.74
CA VAL A 69 -1.96 -16.77 7.75
C VAL A 69 -3.07 -17.79 7.53
N GLU A 70 -3.49 -18.03 6.29
CA GLU A 70 -4.49 -19.06 5.94
C GLU A 70 -4.00 -20.49 6.30
N PHE A 71 -2.70 -20.76 6.16
CA PHE A 71 -2.11 -22.05 6.53
C PHE A 71 -1.95 -22.25 8.04
N THR A 72 -1.61 -21.19 8.79
CA THR A 72 -1.33 -21.29 10.23
C THR A 72 -2.58 -21.19 11.12
N THR A 73 -3.64 -20.52 10.67
CA THR A 73 -4.88 -20.33 11.46
C THR A 73 -5.87 -21.50 11.31
N ARG A 74 -5.55 -22.52 10.49
CA ARG A 74 -6.41 -23.69 10.23
C ARG A 74 -6.30 -24.82 11.28
N PHE A 75 -5.68 -24.61 12.43
CA PHE A 75 -5.54 -25.61 13.50
C PHE A 75 -5.99 -25.07 14.86
#